data_AF-A0A954LXM1-F1
#
_entry.id   AF-A0A954LXM1-F1
#
_cell.length_a   1.000
_cell.length_b   1.000
_cell.length_c   1.000
_cell.angle_alpha   90.00
_cell.angle_beta   90.00
_cell.angle_gamma   90.00
#
_symmetry.space_group_name_H-M   'P 1'
#
loop_
_entity.id
_entity.type
_entity.pdbx_description
1 polymer ?
#
loop_
_entity_poly.entity_id
_entity_poly.type
_entity_poly.pdbx_seq_one_letter_code
_entity_poly.pdbx_strand_id
1 'polypeptide(L)'
;MICHDRSLLRLGSLAVIAGLLTTAFARADRPEAQKGLEPFNSLIGEWRGIGQPRRGSSRGAWKQTAEWVWDFNEEEVAIRYNVTDGKLLSNARLTFDPESQLYVLAVSTPDEQERRYQGHLTDGKLTLEAEPDDEGATHRMTVTLLNENRTLVLHEKREENQQRFFRVAEVGYTREGVRLARPGGGQPECIVTGGAGTIEVTHKGKTYYVCCSGCKQAFEDDPEGIIAEAAERRKEQQSKEN
;
A
#
# COMPACT_ATOMS: atom_id res chain seq x y z
N MET A 1 45.95 -25.92 63.75
CA MET A 1 44.83 -25.56 64.66
C MET A 1 43.54 -25.79 63.92
N ILE A 2 42.72 -26.67 64.48
CA ILE A 2 41.39 -27.09 64.03
C ILE A 2 40.40 -25.98 64.38
N CYS A 3 39.47 -25.64 63.49
CA CYS A 3 38.13 -25.22 63.92
C CYS A 3 37.09 -25.60 62.86
N HIS A 4 36.04 -26.27 63.35
CA HIS A 4 34.85 -26.75 62.67
C HIS A 4 33.80 -25.63 62.48
N ASP A 5 32.73 -26.01 61.78
CA ASP A 5 31.30 -25.67 62.00
C ASP A 5 30.70 -24.72 60.93
N ARG A 6 30.01 -25.20 59.88
CA ARG A 6 28.68 -25.86 59.80
C ARG A 6 27.55 -24.93 60.21
N SER A 7 26.85 -24.32 59.25
CA SER A 7 25.40 -24.18 59.35
C SER A 7 24.73 -23.93 58.00
N LEU A 8 23.62 -24.63 57.82
CA LEU A 8 22.73 -24.66 56.69
C LEU A 8 21.80 -23.45 56.71
N LEU A 9 21.57 -22.82 55.56
CA LEU A 9 20.29 -22.18 55.27
C LEU A 9 19.88 -22.51 53.81
N ARG A 10 18.86 -23.36 53.71
CA ARG A 10 17.97 -23.47 52.56
C ARG A 10 16.98 -22.29 52.57
N LEU A 11 16.35 -22.04 51.42
CA LEU A 11 15.20 -21.13 51.11
C LEU A 11 15.66 -20.00 50.17
N GLY A 12 15.16 -19.84 48.94
CA GLY A 12 14.13 -20.54 48.20
C GLY A 12 14.16 -20.06 46.75
N SER A 13 13.63 -20.87 45.85
CA SER A 13 13.47 -20.57 44.43
C SER A 13 12.73 -19.27 44.19
N LEU A 14 13.32 -18.37 43.40
CA LEU A 14 12.57 -17.44 42.54
C LEU A 14 12.86 -17.82 41.10
N ALA A 15 12.00 -18.69 40.56
CA ALA A 15 11.86 -18.84 39.13
C ALA A 15 11.27 -17.52 38.62
N VAL A 16 12.10 -16.70 37.96
CA VAL A 16 11.61 -15.60 37.13
C VAL A 16 10.95 -16.25 35.93
N ILE A 17 9.65 -16.48 36.03
CA ILE A 17 8.80 -16.76 34.88
C ILE A 17 8.73 -15.44 34.13
N ALA A 18 9.67 -15.22 33.20
CA ALA A 18 9.53 -14.20 32.18
C ALA A 18 8.32 -14.61 31.33
N GLY A 19 7.18 -14.03 31.67
CA GLY A 19 5.93 -14.27 30.97
C GLY A 19 6.12 -13.97 29.49
N LEU A 20 5.79 -14.97 28.66
CA LEU A 20 5.42 -14.74 27.27
C LEU A 20 4.23 -13.77 27.27
N LEU A 21 4.50 -12.48 27.09
CA LEU A 21 3.55 -11.56 26.49
C LEU A 21 3.61 -11.81 24.98
N THR A 22 3.04 -12.95 24.56
CA THR A 22 2.63 -13.13 23.16
C THR A 22 1.58 -12.08 22.87
N THR A 23 1.95 -11.17 21.98
CA THR A 23 1.17 -10.09 21.38
C THR A 23 -0.21 -10.57 20.90
N ALA A 24 -1.21 -10.47 21.78
CA ALA A 24 -2.63 -10.60 21.43
C ALA A 24 -3.23 -9.28 20.87
N PHE A 25 -2.41 -8.24 20.71
CA PHE A 25 -2.82 -6.89 20.32
C PHE A 25 -3.22 -6.77 18.84
N ALA A 26 -2.65 -7.58 17.95
CA ALA A 26 -2.85 -7.42 16.50
C ALA A 26 -4.31 -7.58 16.01
N ARG A 27 -5.17 -8.31 16.74
CA ARG A 27 -6.55 -8.61 16.28
C ARG A 27 -7.59 -7.56 16.66
N ALA A 28 -7.41 -6.85 17.78
CA ALA A 28 -8.41 -5.90 18.30
C ALA A 28 -8.42 -4.57 17.51
N ASP A 29 -7.25 -4.12 17.08
CA ASP A 29 -7.08 -2.81 16.44
C ASP A 29 -7.26 -2.87 14.91
N ARG A 30 -7.59 -4.05 14.39
CA ARG A 30 -7.74 -4.32 12.96
C ARG A 30 -8.74 -3.39 12.24
N PRO A 31 -9.94 -3.09 12.78
CA PRO A 31 -10.86 -2.17 12.11
C PRO A 31 -10.31 -0.73 12.04
N GLU A 32 -9.56 -0.31 13.06
CA GLU A 32 -8.94 1.01 13.11
C GLU A 32 -7.75 1.10 12.15
N ALA A 33 -6.94 0.04 12.07
CA ALA A 33 -5.87 -0.12 11.09
C ALA A 33 -6.42 -0.05 9.65
N GLN A 34 -7.51 -0.77 9.37
CA GLN A 34 -8.18 -0.73 8.08
C GLN A 34 -8.68 0.68 7.74
N LYS A 35 -9.36 1.34 8.69
CA LYS A 35 -9.86 2.71 8.52
C LYS A 35 -8.73 3.71 8.25
N GLY A 36 -7.58 3.55 8.92
CA GLY A 36 -6.38 4.35 8.68
C GLY A 36 -5.84 4.22 7.25
N LEU A 37 -6.07 3.09 6.58
CA LEU A 37 -5.60 2.82 5.22
C LEU A 37 -6.59 3.22 4.11
N GLU A 38 -7.87 3.49 4.44
CA GLU A 38 -8.90 3.92 3.47
C GLU A 38 -8.52 5.14 2.60
N PRO A 39 -7.73 6.13 3.07
CA PRO A 39 -7.29 7.25 2.21
C PRO A 39 -6.54 6.81 0.94
N PHE A 40 -5.95 5.61 0.94
CA PHE A 40 -5.22 5.05 -0.20
C PHE A 40 -6.09 4.21 -1.15
N ASN A 41 -7.41 4.15 -0.95
CA ASN A 41 -8.33 3.45 -1.86
C ASN A 41 -8.18 3.92 -3.32
N SER A 42 -7.87 5.20 -3.52
CA SER A 42 -7.61 5.77 -4.86
C SER A 42 -6.33 5.26 -5.54
N LEU A 43 -5.42 4.59 -4.81
CA LEU A 43 -4.23 3.96 -5.37
C LEU A 43 -4.51 2.55 -5.88
N ILE A 44 -5.52 1.86 -5.35
CA ILE A 44 -5.76 0.44 -5.65
C ILE A 44 -5.96 0.23 -7.16
N GLY A 45 -5.25 -0.75 -7.70
CA GLY A 45 -5.23 -1.11 -9.12
C GLY A 45 -3.84 -1.02 -9.76
N GLU A 46 -3.83 -1.15 -11.08
CA GLU A 46 -2.63 -1.22 -11.91
C GLU A 46 -2.22 0.15 -12.46
N TRP A 47 -0.91 0.35 -12.60
CA TRP A 47 -0.29 1.62 -12.97
C TRP A 47 0.92 1.41 -13.87
N ARG A 48 1.08 2.34 -14.82
CA ARG A 48 2.30 2.48 -15.63
C ARG A 48 3.09 3.68 -15.13
N GLY A 49 4.35 3.45 -14.81
CA GLY A 49 5.27 4.41 -14.23
C GLY A 49 6.42 4.78 -15.16
N ILE A 50 6.81 6.06 -15.11
CA ILE A 50 8.09 6.53 -15.66
C ILE A 50 8.92 7.08 -14.51
N GLY A 51 10.03 6.40 -14.21
CA GLY A 51 11.02 6.85 -13.23
C GLY A 51 12.00 7.83 -13.85
N GLN A 52 12.22 8.96 -13.19
CA GLN A 52 13.15 10.01 -13.62
C GLN A 52 14.09 10.41 -12.48
N PRO A 53 15.41 10.16 -12.61
CA PRO A 53 16.39 10.66 -11.64
C PRO A 53 16.42 12.20 -11.60
N ARG A 54 16.25 12.83 -12.77
CA ARG A 54 16.20 14.27 -12.94
C ARG A 54 14.86 14.67 -13.55
N ARG A 55 14.12 15.54 -12.87
CA ARG A 55 12.82 16.04 -13.32
C ARG A 55 12.93 16.64 -14.73
N GLY A 56 12.03 16.23 -15.61
CA GLY A 56 11.96 16.75 -16.98
C GLY A 56 13.10 16.25 -17.89
N SER A 57 13.89 15.27 -17.47
CA SER A 57 14.96 14.68 -18.26
C SER A 57 14.71 13.19 -18.51
N SER A 58 14.99 12.72 -19.73
CA SER A 58 14.99 11.30 -20.08
C SER A 58 16.30 10.59 -19.72
N ARG A 59 17.33 11.33 -19.29
CA ARG A 59 18.65 10.75 -19.00
C ARG A 59 18.57 9.85 -17.76
N GLY A 60 18.82 8.57 -17.95
CA GLY A 60 18.72 7.56 -16.89
C GLY A 60 17.28 7.21 -16.49
N ALA A 61 16.28 7.74 -17.23
CA ALA A 61 14.88 7.40 -16.99
C ALA A 61 14.61 5.93 -17.33
N TRP A 62 13.60 5.35 -16.69
CA TRP A 62 13.18 3.97 -16.94
C TRP A 62 11.66 3.86 -16.88
N LYS A 63 11.14 2.76 -17.42
CA LYS A 63 9.73 2.39 -17.32
C LYS A 63 9.59 1.32 -16.25
N GLN A 64 8.49 1.36 -15.52
CA GLN A 64 8.09 0.28 -14.61
C GLN A 64 6.57 0.18 -14.58
N THR A 65 6.03 -0.95 -14.16
CA THR A 65 4.60 -1.07 -13.82
C THR A 65 4.48 -1.27 -12.32
N ALA A 66 3.30 -0.96 -11.79
CA ALA A 66 3.01 -1.24 -10.40
C ALA A 66 1.55 -1.58 -10.16
N GLU A 67 1.32 -2.36 -9.13
CA GLU A 67 -0.01 -2.71 -8.64
C GLU A 67 -0.10 -2.38 -7.16
N TRP A 68 -1.15 -1.65 -6.78
CA TRP A 68 -1.53 -1.49 -5.39
C TRP A 68 -2.74 -2.38 -5.10
N VAL A 69 -2.65 -3.21 -4.08
CA VAL A 69 -3.68 -4.20 -3.76
C VAL A 69 -3.87 -4.29 -2.25
N TRP A 70 -5.12 -4.38 -1.82
CA TRP A 70 -5.43 -4.68 -0.43
C TRP A 70 -4.89 -6.07 -0.07
N ASP A 71 -4.26 -6.16 1.10
CA ASP A 71 -3.68 -7.38 1.62
C ASP A 71 -4.21 -7.63 3.03
N PHE A 72 -5.11 -8.61 3.14
CA PHE A 72 -5.75 -8.99 4.38
C PHE A 72 -5.24 -10.35 4.82
N ASN A 73 -4.73 -10.46 6.04
CA ASN A 73 -4.51 -11.74 6.69
C ASN A 73 -5.24 -11.79 8.04
N GLU A 74 -5.05 -12.86 8.82
CA GLU A 74 -5.75 -13.03 10.10
C GLU A 74 -5.28 -12.05 11.20
N GLU A 75 -4.06 -11.52 11.05
CA GLU A 75 -3.34 -10.75 12.07
C GLU A 75 -3.28 -9.26 11.74
N GLU A 76 -3.28 -8.87 10.47
CA GLU A 76 -2.99 -7.52 10.03
C GLU A 76 -3.69 -7.16 8.71
N VAL A 77 -3.97 -5.86 8.55
CA VAL A 77 -4.51 -5.25 7.33
C VAL A 77 -3.44 -4.37 6.73
N ALA A 78 -3.17 -4.56 5.45
CA ALA A 78 -2.16 -3.81 4.72
C ALA A 78 -2.60 -3.48 3.30
N ILE A 79 -1.82 -2.63 2.65
CA ILE A 79 -1.85 -2.44 1.19
C ILE A 79 -0.48 -2.85 0.66
N ARG A 80 -0.45 -3.84 -0.23
CA ARG A 80 0.76 -4.20 -0.96
C ARG A 80 0.94 -3.31 -2.18
N TYR A 81 2.19 -2.99 -2.46
CA TYR A 81 2.65 -2.21 -3.59
C TYR A 81 3.70 -3.02 -4.34
N ASN A 82 3.29 -3.69 -5.42
CA ASN A 82 4.16 -4.54 -6.23
C ASN A 82 4.70 -3.73 -7.42
N VAL A 83 5.99 -3.81 -7.71
CA VAL A 83 6.62 -3.10 -8.82
C VAL A 83 7.38 -4.07 -9.72
N THR A 84 7.05 -4.06 -11.01
CA THR A 84 7.76 -4.85 -12.04
C THR A 84 8.67 -3.93 -12.85
N ASP A 85 9.88 -4.41 -13.17
CA ASP A 85 10.95 -3.66 -13.84
C ASP A 85 11.38 -2.38 -13.08
N GLY A 86 11.14 -2.35 -11.76
CA GLY A 86 11.54 -1.26 -10.89
C GLY A 86 13.04 -1.25 -10.61
N LYS A 87 13.60 -0.04 -10.46
CA LYS A 87 15.03 0.15 -10.10
C LYS A 87 15.28 0.44 -8.63
N LEU A 88 14.27 0.91 -7.90
CA LEU A 88 14.41 1.39 -6.53
C LEU A 88 13.68 0.53 -5.51
N LEU A 89 12.62 -0.16 -5.93
CA LEU A 89 11.88 -1.12 -5.12
C LEU A 89 11.30 -2.20 -6.02
N SER A 90 11.14 -3.40 -5.47
CA SER A 90 10.47 -4.53 -6.11
C SER A 90 9.07 -4.73 -5.51
N ASN A 91 8.93 -4.59 -4.20
CA ASN A 91 7.65 -4.59 -3.53
C ASN A 91 7.69 -3.78 -2.23
N ALA A 92 6.51 -3.44 -1.70
CA ALA A 92 6.36 -2.87 -0.37
C ALA A 92 5.02 -3.24 0.24
N ARG A 93 4.93 -3.17 1.58
CA ARG A 93 3.71 -3.41 2.35
C ARG A 93 3.47 -2.27 3.33
N LEU A 94 2.37 -1.56 3.12
CA LEU A 94 1.94 -0.39 3.88
C LEU A 94 0.92 -0.80 4.94
N THR A 95 1.20 -0.49 6.20
CA THR A 95 0.33 -0.73 7.35
C THR A 95 0.12 0.57 8.12
N PHE A 96 -0.86 0.59 9.02
CA PHE A 96 -1.15 1.72 9.89
C PHE A 96 -1.19 1.24 11.34
N ASP A 97 -0.45 1.94 12.20
CA ASP A 97 -0.43 1.73 13.64
C ASP A 97 -1.43 2.70 14.31
N PRO A 98 -2.55 2.20 14.85
CA PRO A 98 -3.55 3.05 15.50
C PRO A 98 -3.07 3.70 16.80
N GLU A 99 -2.14 3.08 17.54
CA GLU A 99 -1.63 3.63 18.80
C GLU A 99 -0.74 4.84 18.54
N SER A 100 0.19 4.72 17.60
CA SER A 100 1.13 5.79 17.27
C SER A 100 0.61 6.74 16.19
N GLN A 101 -0.49 6.41 15.51
CA GLN A 101 -1.02 7.10 14.32
C GLN A 101 0.02 7.23 13.19
N LEU A 102 0.92 6.24 13.07
CA LEU A 102 1.97 6.21 12.07
C LEU A 102 1.64 5.22 10.96
N TYR A 103 1.98 5.61 9.74
CA TYR A 103 2.08 4.67 8.63
C TYR A 103 3.45 4.01 8.65
N VAL A 104 3.46 2.70 8.45
CA VAL A 104 4.67 1.90 8.36
C VAL A 104 4.74 1.29 6.97
N LEU A 105 5.88 1.42 6.31
CA LEU A 105 6.11 0.80 5.02
C LEU A 105 7.34 -0.10 5.08
N ALA A 106 7.11 -1.40 4.97
CA ALA A 106 8.18 -2.37 4.73
C ALA A 106 8.46 -2.43 3.21
N VAL A 107 9.71 -2.24 2.79
CA VAL A 107 10.11 -2.18 1.38
C VAL A 107 11.19 -3.21 1.12
N SER A 108 11.02 -4.01 0.08
CA SER A 108 12.08 -4.82 -0.53
C SER A 108 12.59 -4.16 -1.79
N THR A 109 13.91 -4.10 -1.95
CA THR A 109 14.57 -3.61 -3.16
C THR A 109 14.75 -4.74 -4.20
N PRO A 110 15.11 -4.42 -5.46
CA PRO A 110 15.41 -5.45 -6.46
C PRO A 110 16.62 -6.35 -6.13
N ASP A 111 17.49 -5.90 -5.24
CA ASP A 111 18.63 -6.64 -4.70
C ASP A 111 18.34 -7.25 -3.32
N GLU A 112 17.06 -7.46 -3.00
CA GLU A 112 16.58 -8.17 -1.80
C GLU A 112 16.98 -7.51 -0.47
N GLN A 113 17.33 -6.22 -0.49
CA GLN A 113 17.50 -5.45 0.73
C GLN A 113 16.15 -5.02 1.29
N GLU A 114 15.99 -5.20 2.59
CA GLU A 114 14.80 -4.78 3.32
C GLU A 114 15.03 -3.42 3.98
N ARG A 115 14.00 -2.56 3.93
CA ARG A 115 14.02 -1.27 4.63
C ARG A 115 12.65 -0.94 5.17
N ARG A 116 12.60 -0.48 6.42
CA ARG A 116 11.36 -0.03 7.07
C ARG A 116 11.32 1.49 7.13
N TYR A 117 10.22 2.07 6.68
CA TYR A 117 9.96 3.49 6.76
C TYR A 117 8.76 3.77 7.66
N GLN A 118 8.73 4.95 8.26
CA GLN A 118 7.65 5.43 9.12
C GLN A 118 7.28 6.88 8.80
N GLY A 119 6.01 7.24 8.98
CA GLY A 119 5.61 8.64 8.82
C GLY A 119 4.11 8.87 8.75
N HIS A 120 3.71 9.96 8.09
CA HIS A 120 2.36 10.52 8.18
C HIS A 120 1.79 10.89 6.82
N LEU A 121 0.47 10.85 6.73
CA LEU A 121 -0.30 11.40 5.62
C LEU A 121 -0.74 12.82 5.97
N THR A 122 -0.38 13.80 5.15
CA THR A 122 -0.82 15.19 5.28
C THR A 122 -1.14 15.74 3.90
N ASP A 123 -2.34 16.29 3.72
CA ASP A 123 -2.79 16.89 2.45
C ASP A 123 -2.55 16.00 1.21
N GLY A 124 -2.90 14.71 1.31
CA GLY A 124 -2.73 13.74 0.22
C GLY A 124 -1.27 13.36 -0.06
N LYS A 125 -0.33 13.72 0.82
CA LYS A 125 1.08 13.34 0.74
C LYS A 125 1.45 12.45 1.91
N LEU A 126 1.70 11.18 1.62
CA LEU A 126 2.30 10.25 2.57
C LEU A 126 3.81 10.43 2.54
N THR A 127 4.39 10.96 3.61
CA THR A 127 5.84 11.15 3.75
C THR A 127 6.38 10.15 4.76
N LEU A 128 7.33 9.33 4.33
CA LEU A 128 7.87 8.21 5.06
C LEU A 128 9.40 8.30 5.09
N GLU A 129 10.01 8.25 6.27
CA GLU A 129 11.46 8.25 6.45
C GLU A 129 11.90 6.92 7.08
N ALA A 130 13.02 6.37 6.61
CA ALA A 130 13.64 5.20 7.19
C ALA A 130 14.67 5.62 8.24
N GLU A 131 14.97 4.71 9.16
CA GLU A 131 16.16 4.85 10.00
C GLU A 131 17.42 4.89 9.12
N PRO A 132 18.52 5.53 9.59
CA PRO A 132 19.80 5.50 8.89
C PRO A 132 20.25 4.06 8.61
N ASP A 133 20.74 3.81 7.41
CA ASP A 133 21.38 2.53 7.09
C ASP A 133 22.79 2.41 7.68
N ASP A 134 23.47 1.30 7.41
CA ASP A 134 24.82 1.02 7.91
C ASP A 134 25.87 2.03 7.42
N GLU A 135 25.58 2.78 6.35
CA GLU A 135 26.41 3.86 5.83
C GLU A 135 26.04 5.24 6.43
N GLY A 136 25.09 5.27 7.37
CA GLY A 136 24.59 6.48 8.01
C GLY A 136 23.61 7.27 7.14
N ALA A 137 23.16 6.72 6.01
CA ALA A 137 22.27 7.41 5.11
C ALA A 137 20.80 7.23 5.47
N THR A 138 20.06 8.34 5.47
CA THR A 138 18.61 8.36 5.65
C THR A 138 17.91 8.35 4.29
N HIS A 139 16.97 7.43 4.11
CA HIS A 139 16.12 7.36 2.93
C HIS A 139 14.73 7.93 3.22
N ARG A 140 14.16 8.63 2.25
CA ARG A 140 12.79 9.13 2.32
C ARG A 140 12.01 8.75 1.08
N MET A 141 10.76 8.36 1.29
CA MET A 141 9.79 8.14 0.24
C MET A 141 8.57 9.02 0.47
N THR A 142 8.12 9.69 -0.59
CA THR A 142 6.89 10.49 -0.57
C THR A 142 5.94 10.00 -1.65
N VAL A 143 4.76 9.53 -1.24
CA VAL A 143 3.66 9.18 -2.15
C VAL A 143 2.68 10.34 -2.18
N THR A 144 2.52 10.97 -3.33
CA THR A 144 1.57 12.08 -3.54
C THR A 144 0.36 11.58 -4.33
N LEU A 145 -0.80 11.60 -3.68
CA LEU A 145 -2.11 11.32 -4.26
C LEU A 145 -2.58 12.58 -5.00
N LEU A 146 -2.46 12.62 -6.33
CA LEU A 146 -2.89 13.80 -7.09
C LEU A 146 -4.38 13.72 -7.46
N ASN A 147 -4.75 12.60 -8.08
CA ASN A 147 -6.13 12.25 -8.43
C ASN A 147 -6.20 10.74 -8.75
N GLU A 148 -7.39 10.24 -9.04
CA GLU A 148 -7.62 8.83 -9.40
C GLU A 148 -6.74 8.31 -10.54
N ASN A 149 -6.27 9.17 -11.44
CA ASN A 149 -5.56 8.79 -12.65
C ASN A 149 -4.04 9.03 -12.56
N ARG A 150 -3.57 9.76 -11.54
CA ARG A 150 -2.16 10.18 -11.39
C ARG A 150 -1.71 10.14 -9.94
N THR A 151 -0.55 9.52 -9.73
CA THR A 151 0.17 9.51 -8.46
C THR A 151 1.66 9.71 -8.72
N LEU A 152 2.36 10.33 -7.77
CA LEU A 152 3.83 10.46 -7.81
C LEU A 152 4.44 9.72 -6.63
N VAL A 153 5.52 9.00 -6.87
CA VAL A 153 6.36 8.40 -5.82
C VAL A 153 7.76 8.99 -5.93
N LEU A 154 8.14 9.84 -4.98
CA LEU A 154 9.45 10.48 -4.91
C LEU A 154 10.33 9.71 -3.93
N HIS A 155 11.54 9.36 -4.38
CA HIS A 155 12.60 8.79 -3.55
C HIS A 155 13.71 9.81 -3.37
N GLU A 156 14.12 10.00 -2.12
CA GLU A 156 15.20 10.90 -1.73
C GLU A 156 16.16 10.20 -0.77
N LYS A 157 17.40 10.68 -0.76
CA LYS A 157 18.46 10.22 0.14
C LYS A 157 19.12 11.43 0.79
N ARG A 158 19.50 11.30 2.04
CA ARG A 158 20.34 12.26 2.77
C ARG A 158 21.47 11.48 3.40
N GLU A 159 22.70 11.78 2.99
CA GLU A 159 23.89 11.22 3.65
C GLU A 159 24.06 11.84 5.05
N GLU A 160 24.78 11.17 5.95
CA GLU A 160 25.00 11.62 7.33
C GLU A 160 25.52 13.08 7.41
N ASN A 161 26.45 13.43 6.52
CA ASN A 161 27.07 14.75 6.47
C ASN A 161 26.22 15.81 5.71
N GLN A 162 25.03 15.43 5.21
CA GLN A 162 24.16 16.30 4.44
C GLN A 162 23.00 16.85 5.28
N GLN A 163 22.76 18.16 5.14
CA GLN A 163 21.70 18.87 5.85
C GLN A 163 20.32 18.75 5.18
N ARG A 164 20.26 18.24 3.94
CA ARG A 164 19.02 18.16 3.17
C ARG A 164 18.95 16.85 2.40
N PHE A 165 17.72 16.43 2.14
CA PHE A 165 17.44 15.34 1.21
C PHE A 165 17.70 15.78 -0.23
N PHE A 166 18.25 14.85 -1.01
CA PHE A 166 18.47 14.98 -2.43
C PHE A 166 17.62 13.94 -3.16
N ARG A 167 16.98 14.36 -4.26
CA ARG A 167 16.23 13.45 -5.13
C ARG A 167 17.16 12.35 -5.65
N VAL A 168 16.76 11.11 -5.42
CA VAL A 168 17.28 9.93 -6.12
C VAL A 168 16.54 9.77 -7.44
N ALA A 169 15.20 9.70 -7.38
CA ALA A 169 14.33 9.74 -8.55
C ALA A 169 12.87 9.99 -8.15
N GLU A 170 12.06 10.40 -9.13
CA GLU A 170 10.60 10.50 -9.01
C GLU A 170 9.95 9.59 -10.06
N VAL A 171 9.03 8.74 -9.63
CA VAL A 171 8.22 7.91 -10.52
C VAL A 171 6.85 8.55 -10.68
N GLY A 172 6.54 8.96 -11.91
CA GLY A 172 5.21 9.43 -12.27
C GLY A 172 4.35 8.27 -12.75
N TYR A 173 3.32 7.91 -11.98
CA TYR A 173 2.37 6.86 -12.32
C TYR A 173 1.12 7.41 -13.01
N THR A 174 0.68 6.66 -14.01
CA THR A 174 -0.62 6.84 -14.69
C THR A 174 -1.39 5.54 -14.59
N ARG A 175 -2.66 5.61 -14.20
CA ARG A 175 -3.51 4.43 -14.07
C ARG A 175 -3.55 3.64 -15.38
N GLU A 176 -3.42 2.33 -15.28
CA GLU A 176 -3.54 1.44 -16.43
C GLU A 176 -4.97 1.47 -17.00
N GLY A 177 -5.14 1.24 -18.31
CA GLY A 177 -6.42 1.40 -18.99
C GLY A 177 -6.86 2.86 -19.26
N VAL A 178 -6.27 3.85 -18.59
CA VAL A 178 -6.49 5.28 -18.91
C VAL A 178 -5.55 5.69 -20.05
N ARG A 179 -6.08 5.75 -21.27
CA ARG A 179 -5.39 6.43 -22.37
C ARG A 179 -5.47 7.93 -22.10
N LEU A 180 -4.32 8.59 -21.95
CA LEU A 180 -4.24 10.04 -22.01
C LEU A 180 -4.87 10.49 -23.35
N ALA A 181 -6.05 11.10 -23.23
CA ALA A 181 -6.88 11.67 -24.29
C ALA A 181 -7.38 10.70 -25.40
N ARG A 182 -8.66 10.30 -25.29
CA ARG A 182 -9.54 10.19 -26.47
C ARG A 182 -10.62 11.27 -26.35
N PRO A 183 -10.78 12.19 -27.32
CA PRO A 183 -11.92 13.08 -27.34
C PRO A 183 -13.20 12.25 -27.57
N GLY A 184 -14.18 12.35 -26.66
CA GLY A 184 -15.57 12.00 -26.94
C GLY A 184 -16.06 10.58 -26.66
N GLY A 185 -15.64 9.90 -25.59
CA GLY A 185 -16.32 8.66 -25.17
C GLY A 185 -16.07 8.32 -23.72
N GLY A 186 -17.07 8.55 -22.86
CA GLY A 186 -17.06 8.07 -21.47
C GLY A 186 -16.83 6.56 -21.46
N GLN A 187 -15.98 6.08 -20.56
CA GLN A 187 -15.73 4.66 -20.41
C GLN A 187 -17.02 3.96 -19.94
N PRO A 188 -17.32 2.74 -20.38
CA PRO A 188 -18.45 1.96 -19.86
C PRO A 188 -18.35 1.84 -18.34
N GLU A 189 -19.47 1.80 -17.63
CA GLU A 189 -19.49 1.64 -16.18
C GLU A 189 -19.17 0.19 -15.76
N CYS A 190 -18.31 0.02 -14.74
CA CYS A 190 -18.05 -1.26 -14.09
C CYS A 190 -19.30 -1.73 -13.35
N ILE A 191 -19.83 -2.90 -13.69
CA ILE A 191 -21.07 -3.40 -13.10
C ILE A 191 -20.96 -3.70 -11.59
N VAL A 192 -19.77 -4.09 -11.13
CA VAL A 192 -19.51 -4.44 -9.72
C VAL A 192 -19.41 -3.18 -8.86
N THR A 193 -18.68 -2.16 -9.32
CA THR A 193 -18.25 -1.03 -8.47
C THR A 193 -18.77 0.34 -8.92
N GLY A 194 -19.37 0.45 -10.10
CA GLY A 194 -19.79 1.74 -10.68
C GLY A 194 -18.65 2.61 -11.23
N GLY A 195 -17.39 2.14 -11.16
CA GLY A 195 -16.22 2.86 -11.69
C GLY A 195 -16.06 2.71 -13.22
N ALA A 196 -14.90 3.08 -13.76
CA ALA A 196 -14.61 2.86 -15.17
C ALA A 196 -14.38 1.36 -15.49
N GLY A 197 -15.22 0.80 -16.35
CA GLY A 197 -15.11 -0.55 -16.90
C GLY A 197 -14.15 -0.58 -18.09
N THR A 198 -13.13 -1.42 -17.99
CA THR A 198 -12.06 -1.58 -18.99
C THR A 198 -11.97 -2.99 -19.55
N ILE A 199 -12.60 -3.97 -18.89
CA ILE A 199 -12.60 -5.39 -19.23
C ILE A 199 -14.02 -5.81 -19.58
N GLU A 200 -14.20 -6.52 -20.68
CA GLU A 200 -15.49 -7.05 -21.13
C GLU A 200 -15.78 -8.41 -20.48
N VAL A 201 -17.00 -8.59 -19.96
CA VAL A 201 -17.52 -9.87 -19.45
C VAL A 201 -18.91 -10.13 -20.04
N THR A 202 -19.28 -11.39 -20.25
CA THR A 202 -20.56 -11.76 -20.88
C THR A 202 -21.35 -12.68 -19.96
N HIS A 203 -22.63 -12.38 -19.76
CA HIS A 203 -23.57 -13.27 -19.06
C HIS A 203 -24.92 -13.28 -19.77
N LYS A 204 -25.47 -14.48 -20.03
CA LYS A 204 -26.75 -14.68 -20.74
C LYS A 204 -26.86 -13.89 -22.06
N GLY A 205 -25.77 -13.83 -22.83
CA GLY A 205 -25.71 -13.12 -24.11
C GLY A 205 -25.73 -11.59 -24.02
N LYS A 206 -25.60 -11.04 -22.81
CA LYS A 206 -25.45 -9.60 -22.57
C LYS A 206 -24.00 -9.30 -22.19
N THR A 207 -23.47 -8.22 -22.77
CA THR A 207 -22.13 -7.71 -22.50
C THR A 207 -22.15 -6.72 -21.34
N TYR A 208 -21.26 -6.91 -20.39
CA TYR A 208 -21.02 -6.06 -19.24
C TYR A 208 -19.54 -5.69 -19.16
N TYR A 209 -19.21 -4.68 -18.35
CA TYR A 209 -17.85 -4.22 -18.17
C TYR A 209 -17.45 -4.26 -16.70
N VAL A 210 -16.19 -4.58 -16.44
CA VAL A 210 -15.58 -4.60 -15.10
C VAL A 210 -14.25 -3.85 -15.12
N CYS A 211 -13.80 -3.36 -13.97
CA CYS A 211 -12.60 -2.51 -13.89
C CYS A 211 -11.30 -3.31 -13.69
N CYS A 212 -11.36 -4.55 -13.22
CA CYS A 212 -10.20 -5.39 -12.94
C CYS A 212 -10.55 -6.89 -12.92
N SER A 213 -9.53 -7.75 -12.84
CA SER A 213 -9.66 -9.21 -12.73
C SER A 213 -10.45 -9.65 -11.50
N GLY A 214 -10.33 -8.94 -10.37
CA GLY A 214 -11.13 -9.22 -9.17
C GLY A 214 -12.62 -8.99 -9.38
N CYS A 215 -13.00 -7.90 -10.07
CA CYS A 215 -14.40 -7.66 -10.44
C CYS A 215 -14.89 -8.64 -11.51
N LYS A 216 -14.01 -9.13 -12.38
CA LYS A 216 -14.34 -10.23 -13.31
C LYS A 216 -14.67 -11.50 -12.53
N GLN A 217 -13.83 -11.89 -11.56
CA GLN A 217 -14.08 -13.08 -10.75
C GLN A 217 -15.38 -12.95 -9.96
N ALA A 218 -15.62 -11.81 -9.30
CA ALA A 218 -16.86 -11.56 -8.57
C ALA A 218 -18.11 -11.67 -9.48
N PHE A 219 -18.03 -11.16 -10.71
CA PHE A 219 -19.09 -11.28 -11.71
C PHE A 219 -19.27 -12.71 -12.22
N GLU A 220 -18.21 -13.50 -12.31
CA GLU A 220 -18.30 -14.92 -12.69
C GLU A 220 -18.87 -15.78 -11.54
N ASP A 221 -18.57 -15.42 -10.29
CA ASP A 221 -19.03 -16.12 -9.08
C ASP A 221 -20.52 -15.86 -8.78
N ASP A 222 -20.99 -14.61 -8.87
CA ASP A 222 -22.40 -14.24 -8.70
C ASP A 222 -22.86 -13.17 -9.72
N PRO A 223 -23.10 -13.56 -10.98
CA PRO A 223 -23.51 -12.63 -12.02
C PRO A 223 -24.90 -12.04 -11.77
N GLU A 224 -25.85 -12.82 -11.26
CA GLU A 224 -27.23 -12.35 -11.07
C GLU A 224 -27.35 -11.35 -9.92
N GLY A 225 -26.68 -11.61 -8.80
CA GLY A 225 -26.64 -10.70 -7.65
C GLY A 225 -26.00 -9.35 -8.02
N ILE A 226 -24.88 -9.38 -8.75
CA ILE A 226 -24.20 -8.16 -9.19
C ILE A 226 -25.03 -7.38 -10.21
N ILE A 227 -25.77 -8.05 -11.11
CA ILE A 227 -26.68 -7.37 -12.04
C ILE A 227 -27.83 -6.69 -11.28
N ALA A 228 -28.37 -7.32 -10.25
CA ALA A 228 -29.44 -6.76 -9.42
C ALA A 228 -28.95 -5.54 -8.62
N GLU A 229 -27.78 -5.64 -7.97
CA GLU A 229 -27.18 -4.56 -7.20
C GLU A 229 -26.87 -3.34 -8.09
N ALA A 230 -26.32 -3.58 -9.29
CA ALA A 230 -26.08 -2.52 -10.26
C ALA A 230 -27.36 -1.82 -10.73
N ALA A 231 -28.47 -2.55 -10.84
CA ALA A 231 -29.76 -1.98 -11.20
C ALA A 231 -30.32 -1.06 -10.10
N GLU A 232 -30.20 -1.46 -8.83
CA GLU A 232 -30.60 -0.62 -7.70
C GLU A 232 -29.72 0.63 -7.57
N ARG A 233 -28.41 0.48 -7.70
CA ARG A 233 -27.44 1.59 -7.67
C ARG A 233 -27.76 2.66 -8.73
N ARG A 234 -28.14 2.25 -9.94
CA ARG A 234 -28.56 3.18 -11.02
C ARG A 234 -29.87 3.90 -10.72
N LYS A 235 -30.83 3.24 -10.09
CA LYS A 235 -32.09 3.89 -9.66
C LYS A 235 -31.83 4.94 -8.58
N GLU A 236 -30.98 4.64 -7.61
CA GLU A 236 -30.61 5.59 -6.56
C GLU A 236 -29.87 6.81 -7.13
N GLN A 237 -28.97 6.62 -8.10
CA GLN A 237 -28.29 7.72 -8.77
C GLN A 237 -29.27 8.59 -9.58
N GLN A 238 -30.19 7.98 -10.33
CA GLN A 238 -31.24 8.72 -11.07
C GLN A 238 -32.22 9.49 -10.16
N SER A 239 -32.46 9.01 -8.93
CA SER A 239 -33.27 9.73 -7.95
C SER A 239 -32.57 10.92 -7.29
N LYS A 240 -31.23 10.97 -7.35
CA LYS A 240 -30.42 12.07 -6.77
C LYS A 240 -30.15 13.18 -7.79
N GLU A 241 -30.34 12.90 -9.08
CA GLU A 241 -30.16 13.86 -10.18
C GLU A 241 -31.47 14.55 -10.63
N ASN A 242 -32.63 14.12 -10.12
CA ASN A 242 -33.95 14.77 -10.31
C ASN A 242 -34.39 15.50 -9.04
#